data_AF-A0A7M1T5I8-F1
#
_entry.id   AF-A0A7M1T5I8-F1
#
_cell.length_a   1.000
_cell.length_b   1.000
_cell.length_c   1.000
_cell.angle_alpha   90.00
_cell.angle_beta   90.00
_cell.angle_gamma   90.00
#
_symmetry.space_group_name_H-M   'P 1'
#
loop_
_entity.id
_entity.type
_entity.pdbx_description
1 polymer ?
#
loop_
_entity_poly.entity_id
_entity_poly.type
_entity_poly.pdbx_seq_one_letter_code
_entity_poly.pdbx_strand_id
1 'polypeptide(L)'
;MNRWLRYGCCWGMLLLMMVSCRPARKIERSYYPHFTHLMHFADSASRQQYVDSLFFAAEIQKQEGDFTRALFDLFLFLAYTPHNAAAHFEISRLFVQLQQPWRALYYAEKATRLDTNNQWYQISYADVLAMNKRYDSAAAVFAVLYKRQPYQTQYLYNQAVLLAQSHFHREDSALKIFDTLEKINGLQEAYVYQKQRIYLQQHKIAEAAAEVRKLINRYPDEPRYYRLLAQLFDQQQMHDSAIAVWQALFQKYPDYPQGLIAMALQFRRQGDTASFYRYMARAFANPDLDIEDKIDFLYPFLQYVEIDSSRVAEALYLCQMVLTAHPDDSRAYALYGDIWLHASRWYATRVWEDSAAMAYRRAIALDTTEISWWQRLLQLYAMTHQAERLSSVSRETIFHFPEKPDGYYYYGTAKVWQHAESAAADTLQRALQLAEPDPEIKIQILSLLGTVYFDLHYYNRSDSCFEAALALSPDNDLILNNYSYYLAERGEQLQKALQMIQKAVHLQPDNYSYEDTYAWVLYKLKAYRQALEWMQKALAHPEAQQSPGYWVHYGDILFSLHRIDDAVSSWKMAVEKGDTSLILQQKIKYRSLNPDIH
;
A
#
# COMPACT_ATOMS: atom_id res chain seq x y z
N MET A 1 -7.34 -23.20 9.23
CA MET A 1 -6.51 -24.42 9.31
C MET A 1 -6.56 -24.98 10.72
N ASN A 2 -7.03 -26.22 10.82
CA ASN A 2 -7.06 -27.02 12.03
C ASN A 2 -5.73 -27.78 12.20
N ARG A 3 -5.49 -28.24 13.44
CA ARG A 3 -4.50 -29.23 13.94
C ARG A 3 -3.17 -28.64 14.43
N TRP A 4 -2.94 -28.72 15.75
CA TRP A 4 -2.01 -29.68 16.36
C TRP A 4 -2.40 -30.01 17.82
N LEU A 5 -2.43 -31.32 18.08
CA LEU A 5 -2.56 -32.18 19.28
C LEU A 5 -2.06 -31.62 20.64
N ARG A 6 -2.78 -31.79 21.77
CA ARG A 6 -2.92 -32.98 22.67
C ARG A 6 -1.63 -33.44 23.38
N TYR A 7 -1.50 -33.03 24.65
CA TYR A 7 -1.06 -33.78 25.85
C TYR A 7 -1.77 -33.03 27.02
N GLY A 8 -2.44 -33.58 28.03
CA GLY A 8 -2.38 -34.86 28.73
C GLY A 8 -2.53 -34.50 30.23
N CYS A 9 -3.65 -34.87 30.85
CA CYS A 9 -4.04 -34.54 32.23
C CYS A 9 -2.97 -34.82 33.30
N CYS A 10 -2.87 -33.97 34.33
CA CYS A 10 -2.89 -34.43 35.74
C CYS A 10 -3.14 -33.28 36.73
N TRP A 11 -4.20 -33.49 37.52
CA TRP A 11 -4.38 -33.16 38.94
C TRP A 11 -4.51 -31.69 39.38
N GLY A 12 -5.68 -31.45 39.98
CA GLY A 12 -6.04 -30.19 40.58
C GLY A 12 -5.41 -29.96 41.94
N MET A 13 -5.26 -28.68 42.25
CA MET A 13 -5.34 -28.17 43.61
C MET A 13 -6.19 -26.91 43.56
N LEU A 14 -7.39 -27.03 44.15
CA LEU A 14 -8.17 -25.91 44.64
C LEU A 14 -7.31 -25.14 45.65
N LEU A 15 -6.88 -23.94 45.29
CA LEU A 15 -6.34 -22.97 46.22
C LEU A 15 -7.18 -21.69 46.09
N LEU A 16 -8.09 -21.55 47.07
CA LEU A 16 -8.75 -20.31 47.45
C LEU A 16 -7.72 -19.19 47.52
N MET A 17 -7.66 -18.34 46.50
CA MET A 17 -7.04 -17.02 46.64
C MET A 17 -8.15 -16.00 46.85
N MET A 18 -8.23 -15.57 48.10
CA MET A 18 -9.03 -14.43 48.52
C MET A 18 -8.78 -13.25 47.58
N VAL A 19 -9.88 -12.65 47.12
CA VAL A 19 -9.89 -11.38 46.40
C VAL A 19 -9.44 -10.29 47.37
N SER A 20 -8.13 -10.04 47.43
CA SER A 20 -7.63 -8.79 47.98
C SER A 20 -7.76 -7.72 46.90
N CYS A 21 -8.57 -6.68 47.14
CA CYS A 21 -8.51 -5.43 46.39
C CYS A 21 -7.05 -4.96 46.30
N ARG A 22 -6.42 -5.12 45.13
CA ARG A 22 -5.11 -4.52 44.89
C ARG A 22 -5.30 -3.04 44.62
N PRO A 23 -4.69 -2.12 45.39
CA PRO A 23 -4.62 -0.73 44.99
C PRO A 23 -3.80 -0.62 43.71
N ALA A 24 -4.07 0.41 42.90
CA ALA A 24 -3.41 0.68 41.63
C ALA A 24 -1.89 0.42 41.72
N ARG A 25 -1.36 -0.45 40.85
CA ARG A 25 0.07 -0.77 40.75
C ARG A 25 0.87 0.54 40.71
N LYS A 26 1.65 0.82 41.75
CA LYS A 26 2.68 1.87 41.74
C LYS A 26 3.59 1.62 40.54
N ILE A 27 3.85 2.66 39.74
CA ILE A 27 4.83 2.62 38.66
C ILE A 27 6.21 2.54 39.34
N GLU A 28 6.69 1.31 39.57
CA GLU A 28 7.89 1.04 40.39
C GLU A 28 9.19 0.86 39.59
N ARG A 29 9.17 0.98 38.25
CA ARG A 29 10.42 0.96 37.47
C ARG A 29 10.89 2.38 37.18
N SER A 30 11.82 2.85 38.01
CA SER A 30 12.67 4.00 37.71
C SER A 30 13.53 3.67 36.47
N TYR A 31 13.28 4.32 35.34
CA TYR A 31 14.09 4.21 34.12
C TYR A 31 15.29 5.16 34.17
N TYR A 32 16.00 5.12 35.29
CA TYR A 32 17.11 5.99 35.56
C TYR A 32 18.40 5.23 35.26
N PRO A 33 19.26 5.71 34.35
CA PRO A 33 20.60 5.14 34.19
C PRO A 33 21.35 5.22 35.52
N HIS A 34 21.96 4.12 35.96
CA HIS A 34 22.84 4.15 37.13
C HIS A 34 24.20 4.71 36.71
N PHE A 35 24.50 5.93 37.16
CA PHE A 35 25.82 6.53 37.00
C PHE A 35 26.74 5.99 38.10
N THR A 36 27.72 5.16 37.72
CA THR A 36 28.67 4.53 38.66
C THR A 36 29.73 5.51 39.17
N HIS A 37 30.01 6.58 38.41
CA HIS A 37 30.95 7.63 38.80
C HIS A 37 30.43 9.00 38.36
N LEU A 38 30.07 9.85 39.33
CA LEU A 38 29.81 11.27 39.09
C LEU A 38 31.12 12.04 39.25
N MET A 39 31.28 13.09 38.45
CA MET A 39 32.46 13.94 38.46
C MET A 39 32.56 14.67 39.81
N HIS A 40 33.77 14.68 40.39
CA HIS A 40 34.03 15.40 41.65
C HIS A 40 34.53 16.81 41.34
N PHE A 41 33.99 17.81 42.05
CA PHE A 41 34.30 19.22 41.82
C PHE A 41 34.95 19.81 43.08
N ALA A 42 35.96 20.67 42.88
CA ALA A 42 36.68 21.32 43.97
C ALA A 42 35.83 22.34 44.74
N ASP A 43 34.82 22.92 44.10
CA ASP A 43 33.93 23.93 44.67
C ASP A 43 32.51 23.85 44.08
N SER A 44 31.54 24.48 44.75
CA SER A 44 30.14 24.45 44.36
C SER A 44 29.84 25.25 43.08
N ALA A 45 30.60 26.30 42.77
CA ALA A 45 30.37 27.13 41.59
C ALA A 45 30.78 26.37 40.32
N SER A 46 31.93 25.71 40.35
CA SER A 46 32.37 24.81 39.26
C SER A 46 31.38 23.67 39.02
N ARG A 47 30.84 23.07 40.09
CA ARG A 47 29.77 22.06 39.99
C ARG A 47 28.51 22.63 39.34
N GLN A 48 28.07 23.81 39.77
CA GLN A 48 26.86 24.44 39.23
C GLN A 48 27.01 24.79 37.75
N GLN A 49 28.15 25.37 37.36
CA GLN A 49 28.44 25.69 35.97
C GLN A 49 28.43 24.44 35.07
N TYR A 50 29.02 23.34 35.55
CA TYR A 50 28.95 22.07 34.84
C TYR A 50 27.52 21.55 34.72
N VAL A 51 26.75 21.55 35.81
CA VAL A 51 25.36 21.10 35.82
C VAL A 51 24.51 21.94 34.86
N ASP A 52 24.64 23.27 34.87
CA ASP A 52 23.91 24.15 33.96
C ASP A 52 24.28 23.87 32.49
N SER A 53 25.56 23.60 32.21
CA SER A 53 26.01 23.26 30.85
C SER A 53 25.35 21.99 30.30
N LEU A 54 25.07 20.98 31.14
CA LEU A 54 24.38 19.75 30.73
C LEU A 54 22.96 20.04 30.26
N PHE A 55 22.23 20.91 30.96
CA PHE A 55 20.86 21.25 30.58
C PHE A 55 20.82 22.00 29.26
N PHE A 56 21.71 22.97 29.05
CA PHE A 56 21.80 23.71 27.78
C PHE A 56 22.26 22.81 26.61
N ALA A 57 23.22 21.92 26.85
CA ALA A 57 23.68 20.96 25.84
C ALA A 57 22.52 20.07 25.38
N ALA A 58 21.71 19.55 26.31
CA ALA A 58 20.54 18.75 25.98
C ALA A 58 19.50 19.52 25.15
N GLU A 59 19.26 20.80 25.44
CA GLU A 59 18.35 21.64 24.66
C GLU A 59 18.84 21.84 23.22
N ILE A 60 20.15 22.06 23.02
CA ILE A 60 20.75 22.19 21.69
C ILE A 60 20.61 20.89 20.91
N GLN A 61 21.01 19.75 21.50
CA GLN A 61 20.93 18.43 20.89
C GLN A 61 19.50 18.06 20.49
N LYS A 62 18.51 18.47 21.30
CA LYS A 62 17.09 18.29 20.97
C LYS A 62 16.69 19.05 19.71
N GLN A 63 17.18 20.27 19.51
CA GLN A 63 16.92 21.05 18.28
C GLN A 63 17.61 20.43 17.06
N GLU A 64 18.77 19.80 17.27
CA GLU A 64 19.51 19.06 16.23
C GLU A 64 18.87 17.68 15.90
N GLY A 65 17.89 17.23 16.68
CA GLY A 65 17.24 15.92 16.53
C GLY A 65 17.98 14.75 17.18
N ASP A 66 19.08 15.00 17.91
CA ASP A 66 19.80 13.96 18.67
C ASP A 66 19.16 13.75 20.04
N PHE A 67 17.98 13.10 20.04
CA PHE A 67 17.21 12.85 21.25
C PHE A 67 17.90 11.87 22.23
N THR A 68 18.83 11.05 21.75
CA THR A 68 19.52 10.06 22.59
C THR A 68 20.57 10.74 23.46
N ARG A 69 21.38 11.63 22.88
CA ARG A 69 22.34 12.43 23.66
C ARG A 69 21.61 13.40 24.58
N ALA A 70 20.53 14.03 24.10
CA ALA A 70 19.76 14.95 24.93
C ALA A 70 19.20 14.26 26.18
N LEU A 71 18.70 13.02 26.05
CA LEU A 71 18.26 12.22 27.18
C LEU A 71 19.41 11.87 28.13
N PHE A 72 20.58 11.52 27.61
CA PHE A 72 21.74 11.20 28.44
C PHE A 72 22.17 12.39 29.31
N ASP A 73 22.30 13.57 28.70
CA ASP A 73 22.70 14.80 29.40
C ASP A 73 21.64 15.22 30.44
N LEU A 74 20.35 15.08 30.13
CA LEU A 74 19.26 15.31 31.10
C LEU A 74 19.25 14.30 32.26
N PHE A 75 19.58 13.04 32.02
CA PHE A 75 19.71 12.06 33.10
C PHE A 75 20.89 12.39 34.01
N LEU A 76 22.03 12.78 33.42
CA LEU A 76 23.19 13.19 34.18
C LEU A 76 22.92 14.48 34.97
N PHE A 77 22.22 15.44 34.37
CA PHE A 77 21.75 16.65 35.04
C PHE A 77 20.90 16.33 36.28
N LEU A 78 19.91 15.44 36.13
CA LEU A 78 19.06 15.03 37.23
C LEU A 78 19.83 14.24 38.31
N ALA A 79 20.95 13.58 37.98
CA ALA A 79 21.76 12.89 38.98
C ALA A 79 22.36 13.88 40.00
N TYR A 80 22.63 15.12 39.58
CA TYR A 80 23.04 16.20 40.48
C TYR A 80 21.85 17.00 41.04
N THR A 81 20.72 17.05 40.31
CA THR A 81 19.53 17.83 40.69
C THR A 81 18.23 16.98 40.65
N PRO A 82 18.07 15.98 41.55
CA PRO A 82 16.97 15.00 41.42
C PRO A 82 15.55 15.57 41.49
N HIS A 83 15.41 16.74 42.11
CA HIS A 83 14.14 17.44 42.36
C HIS A 83 13.83 18.55 41.33
N ASN A 84 14.54 18.62 40.21
CA ASN A 84 14.26 19.61 39.16
C ASN A 84 13.05 19.19 38.30
N ALA A 85 11.91 19.87 38.47
CA ALA A 85 10.67 19.55 37.75
C ALA A 85 10.78 19.73 36.22
N ALA A 86 11.52 20.75 35.76
CA ALA A 86 11.66 21.06 34.33
C ALA A 86 12.43 19.96 33.58
N ALA A 87 13.50 19.42 34.17
CA ALA A 87 14.25 18.32 33.58
C ALA A 87 13.43 17.02 33.49
N HIS A 88 12.64 16.69 34.53
CA HIS A 88 11.68 15.57 34.42
C HIS A 88 10.65 15.80 33.31
N PHE A 89 10.15 17.02 33.15
CA PHE A 89 9.21 17.37 32.08
C PHE A 89 9.83 17.22 30.68
N GLU A 90 11.05 17.70 30.46
CA GLU A 90 11.73 17.57 29.16
C GLU A 90 12.07 16.11 28.83
N ILE A 91 12.52 15.32 29.80
CA ILE A 91 12.73 13.86 29.60
C ILE A 91 11.44 13.17 29.18
N SER A 92 10.30 13.52 29.81
CA SER A 92 9.01 12.98 29.40
C SER A 92 8.70 13.28 27.93
N ARG A 93 8.90 14.52 27.48
CA ARG A 93 8.67 14.92 26.09
C ARG A 93 9.58 14.19 25.11
N LEU A 94 10.85 14.02 25.44
CA LEU A 94 11.79 13.25 24.62
C LEU A 94 11.36 11.79 24.48
N PHE A 95 10.87 11.16 25.55
CA PHE A 95 10.32 9.80 25.45
C PHE A 95 9.05 9.72 24.60
N VAL A 96 8.22 10.77 24.56
CA VAL A 96 7.09 10.84 23.62
C VAL A 96 7.60 10.89 22.18
N GLN A 97 8.60 11.70 21.87
CA GLN A 97 9.21 11.78 20.52
C GLN A 97 9.84 10.46 20.08
N LEU A 98 10.46 9.73 21.02
CA LEU A 98 11.02 8.39 20.78
C LEU A 98 9.96 7.28 20.76
N GLN A 99 8.67 7.61 20.71
CA GLN A 99 7.55 6.67 20.68
C GLN A 99 7.54 5.70 21.88
N GLN A 100 8.01 6.16 23.04
CA GLN A 100 8.07 5.42 24.30
C GLN A 100 7.18 6.06 25.39
N PRO A 101 5.85 6.16 25.17
CA PRO A 101 4.94 6.89 26.07
C PRO A 101 4.88 6.28 27.48
N TRP A 102 5.16 4.99 27.60
CA TRP A 102 5.16 4.28 28.88
C TRP A 102 6.33 4.70 29.79
N ARG A 103 7.48 5.12 29.21
CA ARG A 103 8.59 5.71 29.97
C ARG A 103 8.31 7.17 30.31
N ALA A 104 7.73 7.91 29.35
CA ALA A 104 7.33 9.29 29.55
C ALA A 104 6.43 9.46 30.79
N LEU A 105 5.52 8.50 31.02
CA LEU A 105 4.54 8.58 32.11
C LEU A 105 5.18 8.75 33.49
N TYR A 106 6.27 8.04 33.77
CA TYR A 106 6.98 8.16 35.04
C TYR A 106 7.53 9.58 35.26
N TYR A 107 8.16 10.14 34.23
CA TYR A 107 8.80 11.46 34.28
C TYR A 107 7.77 12.60 34.29
N ALA A 108 6.67 12.47 33.53
CA ALA A 108 5.55 13.41 33.60
C ALA A 108 4.88 13.44 34.99
N GLU A 109 4.69 12.26 35.61
CA GLU A 109 4.17 12.17 36.98
C GLU A 109 5.12 12.79 38.01
N LYS A 110 6.44 12.62 37.83
CA LYS A 110 7.44 13.24 38.71
C LYS A 110 7.44 14.77 38.58
N ALA A 111 7.42 15.30 37.36
CA ALA A 111 7.39 16.74 37.12
C ALA A 111 6.16 17.40 37.78
N THR A 112 4.98 16.79 37.63
CA THR A 112 3.73 17.30 38.23
C THR A 112 3.67 17.21 39.75
N ARG A 113 4.39 16.26 40.37
CA ARG A 113 4.49 16.16 41.84
C ARG A 113 5.48 17.16 42.42
N LEU A 114 6.56 17.48 41.69
CA LEU A 114 7.56 18.46 42.11
C LEU A 114 7.05 19.89 41.98
N ASP A 115 6.25 20.17 40.95
CA ASP A 115 5.55 21.44 40.78
C ASP A 115 4.08 21.19 40.41
N THR A 116 3.24 21.20 41.45
CA THR A 116 1.79 20.94 41.32
C THR A 116 1.00 22.12 40.75
N ASN A 117 1.60 23.31 40.67
CA ASN A 117 0.92 24.54 40.25
C ASN A 117 1.17 24.84 38.76
N ASN A 118 2.21 24.27 38.17
CA ASN A 118 2.51 24.43 36.76
C ASN A 118 1.48 23.72 35.86
N GLN A 119 0.65 24.51 35.18
CA GLN A 119 -0.39 24.01 34.28
C GLN A 119 0.16 23.20 33.10
N TRP A 120 1.32 23.56 32.56
CA TRP A 120 1.90 22.88 31.39
C TRP A 120 2.35 21.46 31.73
N TYR A 121 2.88 21.26 32.94
CA TYR A 121 3.25 19.94 33.42
C TYR A 121 2.02 19.05 33.60
N GLN A 122 0.92 19.62 34.13
CA GLN A 122 -0.35 18.89 34.29
C GLN A 122 -0.95 18.50 32.94
N ILE A 123 -0.95 19.41 31.96
CA ILE A 123 -1.44 19.13 30.60
C ILE A 123 -0.61 18.01 29.96
N SER A 124 0.72 18.14 29.96
CA SER A 124 1.59 17.10 29.40
C SER A 124 1.43 15.76 30.10
N TYR A 125 1.22 15.74 31.41
CA TYR A 125 0.92 14.52 32.15
C TYR A 125 -0.42 13.90 31.73
N ALA A 126 -1.47 14.70 31.53
CA ALA A 126 -2.75 14.22 31.02
C ALA A 126 -2.61 13.63 29.60
N ASP A 127 -1.84 14.26 28.72
CA ASP A 127 -1.59 13.77 27.36
C ASP A 127 -0.84 12.45 27.38
N VAL A 128 0.21 12.33 28.21
CA VAL A 128 0.97 11.09 28.36
C VAL A 128 0.11 9.99 29.00
N LEU A 129 -0.78 10.32 29.95
CA LEU A 129 -1.77 9.38 30.46
C LEU A 129 -2.69 8.86 29.35
N ALA A 130 -3.17 9.74 28.46
CA ALA A 130 -4.01 9.37 27.32
C ALA A 130 -3.27 8.48 26.31
N MET A 131 -1.99 8.78 26.00
CA MET A 131 -1.13 7.91 25.17
C MET A 131 -0.93 6.51 25.77
N ASN A 132 -0.98 6.41 27.09
CA ASN A 132 -0.94 5.14 27.82
C ASN A 132 -2.33 4.53 28.04
N LYS A 133 -3.36 5.00 27.32
CA LYS A 133 -4.76 4.55 27.41
C LYS A 133 -5.37 4.67 28.82
N ARG A 134 -4.84 5.57 29.65
CA ARG A 134 -5.34 5.87 31.00
C ARG A 134 -6.30 7.07 30.97
N TYR A 135 -7.37 6.93 30.21
CA TYR A 135 -8.27 8.03 29.87
C TYR A 135 -8.99 8.64 31.09
N ASP A 136 -9.45 7.85 32.07
CA ASP A 136 -10.10 8.40 33.27
C ASP A 136 -9.14 9.23 34.13
N SER A 137 -7.88 8.78 34.24
CA SER A 137 -6.86 9.51 34.98
C SER A 137 -6.53 10.82 34.28
N ALA A 138 -6.40 10.80 32.96
CA ALA A 138 -6.18 12.01 32.16
C ALA A 138 -7.36 12.99 32.30
N ALA A 139 -8.61 12.49 32.22
CA ALA A 139 -9.81 13.30 32.40
C ALA A 139 -9.88 13.94 33.80
N ALA A 140 -9.47 13.22 34.85
CA ALA A 140 -9.42 13.75 36.20
C ALA A 140 -8.43 14.93 36.34
N VAL A 141 -7.29 14.89 35.64
CA VAL A 141 -6.33 16.01 35.61
C VAL A 141 -6.99 17.25 35.00
N PHE A 142 -7.65 17.11 33.85
CA PHE A 142 -8.37 18.25 33.23
C PHE A 142 -9.52 18.77 34.09
N ALA A 143 -10.22 17.91 34.83
CA ALA A 143 -11.25 18.33 35.78
C ALA A 143 -10.66 19.22 36.91
N VAL A 144 -9.46 18.90 37.40
CA VAL A 144 -8.76 19.73 38.39
C VAL A 144 -8.29 21.05 37.78
N LEU A 145 -7.76 21.03 36.56
CA LEU A 145 -7.35 22.25 35.85
C LEU A 145 -8.53 23.21 35.63
N TYR A 146 -9.68 22.68 35.21
CA TYR A 146 -10.89 23.48 35.03
C TYR A 146 -11.39 24.10 36.35
N LYS A 147 -11.35 23.36 37.46
CA LYS A 147 -11.70 23.92 38.79
C LYS A 147 -10.83 25.10 39.19
N ARG A 148 -9.56 25.11 38.80
CA ARG A 148 -8.61 26.21 39.06
C ARG A 148 -8.82 27.39 38.12
N GLN A 149 -9.17 27.13 36.87
CA GLN A 149 -9.39 28.14 35.84
C GLN A 149 -10.73 27.92 35.12
N PRO A 150 -11.87 28.27 35.73
CA PRO A 150 -13.20 27.96 35.20
C PRO A 150 -13.55 28.66 33.88
N TYR A 151 -12.80 29.71 33.52
CA TYR A 151 -12.96 30.42 32.25
C TYR A 151 -12.37 29.65 31.05
N GLN A 152 -11.44 28.71 31.28
CA GLN A 152 -10.77 27.96 30.21
C GLN A 152 -11.59 26.71 29.84
N THR A 153 -12.62 26.90 29.02
CA THR A 153 -13.56 25.84 28.61
C THR A 153 -12.90 24.71 27.79
N GLN A 154 -11.71 24.94 27.22
CA GLN A 154 -10.94 23.89 26.55
C GLN A 154 -10.59 22.71 27.46
N TYR A 155 -10.34 22.95 28.76
CA TYR A 155 -10.06 21.86 29.70
C TYR A 155 -11.28 20.95 29.87
N LEU A 156 -12.45 21.56 29.92
CA LEU A 156 -13.71 20.84 30.03
C LEU A 156 -14.02 20.04 28.73
N TYR A 157 -13.66 20.58 27.57
CA TYR A 157 -13.71 19.83 26.30
C TYR A 157 -12.76 18.62 26.30
N ASN A 158 -11.49 18.81 26.65
CA ASN A 158 -10.51 17.72 26.71
C ASN A 158 -10.94 16.63 27.70
N GLN A 159 -11.46 17.03 28.87
CA GLN A 159 -12.04 16.10 29.84
C GLN A 159 -13.16 15.25 29.22
N ALA A 160 -14.11 15.86 28.52
CA ALA A 160 -15.23 15.14 27.90
C ALA A 160 -14.76 14.15 26.83
N VAL A 161 -13.83 14.57 25.96
CA VAL A 161 -13.25 13.69 24.92
C VAL A 161 -12.57 12.48 25.53
N LEU A 162 -11.81 12.66 26.61
CA LEU A 162 -11.14 11.56 27.30
C LEU A 162 -12.14 10.63 28.00
N LEU A 163 -13.18 11.16 28.63
CA LEU A 163 -14.24 10.33 29.22
C LEU A 163 -14.98 9.51 28.17
N ALA A 164 -15.19 10.06 26.97
CA ALA A 164 -15.79 9.33 25.85
C ALA A 164 -14.92 8.18 25.33
N GLN A 165 -13.61 8.18 25.62
CA GLN A 165 -12.67 7.12 25.25
C GLN A 165 -12.40 6.13 26.41
N SER A 166 -13.00 6.36 27.58
CA SER A 166 -12.79 5.52 28.77
C SER A 166 -13.35 4.10 28.60
N HIS A 167 -12.66 3.13 29.19
CA HIS A 167 -13.09 1.73 29.25
C HIS A 167 -14.24 1.46 30.24
N PHE A 168 -14.63 2.44 31.06
CA PHE A 168 -15.64 2.26 32.11
C PHE A 168 -17.02 2.84 31.75
N HIS A 169 -17.37 2.89 30.47
CA HIS A 169 -18.66 3.38 29.99
C HIS A 169 -19.05 4.74 30.59
N ARG A 170 -18.13 5.70 30.48
CA ARG A 170 -18.32 7.07 31.00
C ARG A 170 -18.93 8.00 29.96
N GLU A 171 -19.52 7.46 28.89
CA GLU A 171 -19.99 8.25 27.76
C GLU A 171 -21.11 9.22 28.17
N ASP A 172 -22.02 8.81 29.08
CA ASP A 172 -23.08 9.68 29.59
C ASP A 172 -22.54 10.88 30.39
N SER A 173 -21.39 10.70 31.06
CA SER A 173 -20.72 11.80 31.75
C SER A 173 -20.09 12.77 30.76
N ALA A 174 -19.51 12.25 29.67
CA ALA A 174 -19.00 13.07 28.58
C ALA A 174 -20.13 13.88 27.90
N LEU A 175 -21.28 13.26 27.61
CA LEU A 175 -22.45 13.94 27.04
C LEU A 175 -22.91 15.12 27.90
N LYS A 176 -23.05 14.93 29.22
CA LYS A 176 -23.41 16.02 30.16
C LYS A 176 -22.41 17.18 30.14
N ILE A 177 -21.13 16.87 29.98
CA ILE A 177 -20.10 17.91 29.87
C ILE A 177 -20.25 18.65 28.54
N PHE A 178 -20.47 17.95 27.42
CA PHE A 178 -20.72 18.61 26.13
C PHE A 178 -22.01 19.45 26.15
N ASP A 179 -23.07 19.01 26.84
CA ASP A 179 -24.27 19.84 27.06
C ASP A 179 -23.97 21.10 27.85
N THR A 180 -23.07 21.01 28.83
CA THR A 180 -22.62 22.16 29.62
C THR A 180 -21.79 23.12 28.77
N LEU A 181 -20.86 22.59 27.96
CA LEU A 181 -20.07 23.38 27.00
C LEU A 181 -20.95 24.10 25.98
N GLU A 182 -21.97 23.43 25.46
CA GLU A 182 -22.94 24.03 24.52
C GLU A 182 -23.73 25.17 25.17
N LYS A 183 -24.07 25.06 26.47
CA LYS A 183 -24.73 26.16 27.20
C LYS A 183 -23.81 27.37 27.42
N ILE A 184 -22.50 27.14 27.61
CA ILE A 184 -21.54 28.22 27.89
C ILE A 184 -21.11 28.91 26.58
N ASN A 185 -20.72 28.14 25.57
CA ASN A 185 -20.09 28.62 24.35
C ASN A 185 -21.03 28.65 23.13
N GLY A 186 -22.27 28.22 23.29
CA GLY A 186 -23.21 28.00 22.18
C GLY A 186 -22.94 26.70 21.42
N LEU A 187 -23.79 26.44 20.42
CA LEU A 187 -23.66 25.28 19.53
C LEU A 187 -22.39 25.38 18.69
N GLN A 188 -21.52 24.38 18.79
CA GLN A 188 -20.29 24.25 18.01
C GLN A 188 -20.28 22.91 17.27
N GLU A 189 -19.77 22.90 16.04
CA GLU A 189 -19.66 21.67 15.23
C GLU A 189 -18.88 20.57 15.98
N ALA A 190 -17.78 20.95 16.64
CA ALA A 190 -16.94 20.03 17.41
C ALA A 190 -17.71 19.28 18.50
N TYR A 191 -18.74 19.89 19.12
CA TYR A 191 -19.54 19.25 20.16
C TYR A 191 -20.52 18.25 19.55
N VAL A 192 -21.14 18.63 18.43
CA VAL A 192 -22.07 17.78 17.69
C VAL A 192 -21.37 16.53 17.19
N TYR A 193 -20.18 16.63 16.59
CA TYR A 193 -19.42 15.46 16.15
C TYR A 193 -19.07 14.51 17.30
N GLN A 194 -18.66 15.04 18.47
CA GLN A 194 -18.33 14.20 19.63
C GLN A 194 -19.57 13.50 20.20
N LYS A 195 -20.69 14.22 20.36
CA LYS A 195 -21.95 13.65 20.84
C LYS A 195 -22.53 12.63 19.86
N GLN A 196 -22.52 12.94 18.56
CA GLN A 196 -22.95 12.03 17.50
C GLN A 196 -22.17 10.71 17.57
N ARG A 197 -20.83 10.78 17.66
CA ARG A 197 -19.98 9.59 17.80
C ARG A 197 -20.34 8.76 19.03
N ILE A 198 -20.53 9.42 20.17
CA ILE A 198 -20.93 8.75 21.42
C ILE A 198 -22.29 8.04 21.25
N TYR A 199 -23.29 8.74 20.72
CA TYR A 199 -24.61 8.15 20.52
C TYR A 199 -24.58 6.98 19.54
N LEU A 200 -23.78 7.05 18.46
CA LEU A 200 -23.59 5.93 17.54
C LEU A 200 -22.93 4.72 18.21
N GLN A 201 -21.93 4.92 19.08
CA GLN A 201 -21.33 3.84 19.87
C GLN A 201 -22.33 3.19 20.84
N GLN A 202 -23.31 3.96 21.32
CA GLN A 202 -24.41 3.46 22.14
C GLN A 202 -25.58 2.88 21.31
N HIS A 203 -25.45 2.79 19.98
CA HIS A 203 -26.53 2.40 19.06
C HIS A 203 -27.79 3.29 19.11
N LYS A 204 -27.64 4.54 19.58
CA LYS A 204 -28.69 5.55 19.70
C LYS A 204 -28.73 6.46 18.47
N ILE A 205 -29.20 5.90 17.35
CA ILE A 205 -29.16 6.58 16.04
C ILE A 205 -30.04 7.83 16.02
N ALA A 206 -31.21 7.80 16.67
CA ALA A 206 -32.16 8.92 16.69
C ALA A 206 -31.57 10.14 17.41
N GLU A 207 -30.88 9.92 18.53
CA GLU A 207 -30.20 10.95 19.30
C GLU A 207 -28.98 11.50 18.55
N ALA A 208 -28.21 10.64 17.89
CA ALA A 208 -27.11 11.07 17.02
C ALA A 208 -27.61 11.97 15.87
N ALA A 209 -28.72 11.58 15.23
CA ALA A 209 -29.38 12.38 14.20
C ALA A 209 -29.93 13.70 14.75
N ALA A 210 -30.48 13.70 15.96
CA ALA A 210 -31.01 14.90 16.62
C ALA A 210 -29.91 15.96 16.85
N GLU A 211 -28.70 15.56 17.24
CA GLU A 211 -27.58 16.49 17.39
C GLU A 211 -27.19 17.15 16.07
N VAL A 212 -27.16 16.40 14.95
CA VAL A 212 -26.90 16.98 13.62
C VAL A 212 -28.03 17.90 13.17
N ARG A 213 -29.30 17.55 13.48
CA ARG A 213 -30.46 18.42 13.18
C ARG A 213 -30.37 19.77 13.89
N LYS A 214 -29.70 19.89 15.05
CA LYS A 214 -29.45 21.20 15.67
C LYS A 214 -28.62 22.11 14.76
N LEU A 215 -27.59 21.57 14.09
CA LEU A 215 -26.78 22.33 13.12
C LEU A 215 -27.63 22.77 11.94
N ILE A 216 -28.45 21.87 11.38
CA ILE A 216 -29.37 22.20 10.29
C ILE A 216 -30.37 23.29 10.70
N ASN A 217 -30.96 23.19 11.89
CA ASN A 217 -31.92 24.20 12.36
C ASN A 217 -31.26 25.57 12.58
N ARG A 218 -30.00 25.58 13.02
CA ARG A 218 -29.23 26.82 13.23
C ARG A 218 -28.74 27.44 11.93
N TYR A 219 -28.36 26.59 10.97
CA TYR A 219 -27.77 26.95 9.69
C TYR A 219 -28.52 26.22 8.56
N PRO A 220 -29.77 26.60 8.28
CA PRO A 220 -30.64 25.85 7.37
C PRO A 220 -30.25 25.95 5.91
N ASP A 221 -29.31 26.84 5.57
CA ASP A 221 -28.79 27.09 4.22
C ASP A 221 -27.41 26.46 4.00
N GLU A 222 -26.95 25.59 4.91
CA GLU A 222 -25.65 24.92 4.82
C GLU A 222 -25.82 23.45 4.38
N PRO A 223 -25.60 23.11 3.08
CA PRO A 223 -25.85 21.76 2.54
C PRO A 223 -25.01 20.67 3.22
N ARG A 224 -23.81 21.03 3.70
CA ARG A 224 -22.89 20.11 4.37
C ARG A 224 -23.49 19.41 5.59
N TYR A 225 -24.41 20.05 6.30
CA TYR A 225 -25.07 19.43 7.46
C TYR A 225 -26.17 18.44 7.08
N TYR A 226 -26.89 18.71 5.98
CA TYR A 226 -27.83 17.74 5.40
C TYR A 226 -27.08 16.51 4.89
N ARG A 227 -25.93 16.71 4.23
CA ARG A 227 -25.05 15.61 3.81
C ARG A 227 -24.61 14.76 5.01
N LEU A 228 -24.13 15.39 6.08
CA LEU A 228 -23.71 14.70 7.30
C LEU A 228 -24.85 13.83 7.89
N LEU A 229 -26.07 14.37 7.92
CA LEU A 229 -27.23 13.66 8.44
C LEU A 229 -27.67 12.51 7.53
N ALA A 230 -27.68 12.72 6.21
CA ALA A 230 -28.04 11.69 5.25
C ALA A 230 -27.03 10.54 5.23
N GLN A 231 -25.73 10.85 5.27
CA GLN A 231 -24.66 9.84 5.38
C GLN A 231 -24.77 9.03 6.67
N LEU A 232 -25.11 9.67 7.79
CA LEU A 232 -25.38 8.96 9.04
C LEU A 232 -26.51 7.93 8.85
N PHE A 233 -27.61 8.29 8.19
CA PHE A 233 -28.71 7.36 7.94
C PHE A 233 -28.33 6.25 6.95
N ASP A 234 -27.65 6.58 5.86
CA ASP A 234 -27.23 5.59 4.85
C ASP A 234 -26.25 4.55 5.43
N GLN A 235 -25.29 4.96 6.27
CA GLN A 235 -24.37 4.05 6.97
C GLN A 235 -25.10 3.06 7.88
N GLN A 236 -26.27 3.45 8.40
CA GLN A 236 -27.12 2.60 9.24
C GLN A 236 -28.20 1.87 8.42
N GLN A 237 -28.09 1.86 7.09
CA GLN A 237 -29.06 1.25 6.16
C GLN A 237 -30.47 1.86 6.25
N MET A 238 -30.61 3.06 6.83
CA MET A 238 -31.87 3.78 6.97
C MET A 238 -32.14 4.68 5.75
N HIS A 239 -32.19 4.07 4.55
CA HIS A 239 -32.24 4.78 3.28
C HIS A 239 -33.43 5.74 3.13
N ASP A 240 -34.61 5.37 3.62
CA ASP A 240 -35.80 6.24 3.56
C ASP A 240 -35.61 7.54 4.36
N SER A 241 -34.91 7.45 5.50
CA SER A 241 -34.57 8.63 6.31
C SER A 241 -33.53 9.51 5.62
N ALA A 242 -32.53 8.90 4.96
CA ALA A 242 -31.56 9.65 4.16
C ALA A 242 -32.23 10.38 2.99
N ILE A 243 -33.16 9.73 2.29
CA ILE A 243 -33.94 10.33 1.20
C ILE A 243 -34.76 11.52 1.68
N ALA A 244 -35.43 11.40 2.83
CA ALA A 244 -36.19 12.52 3.39
C ALA A 244 -35.30 13.74 3.68
N VAL A 245 -34.06 13.52 4.11
CA VAL A 245 -33.07 14.59 4.32
C VAL A 245 -32.65 15.23 3.00
N TRP A 246 -32.40 14.43 1.96
CA TRP A 246 -32.08 14.94 0.62
C TRP A 246 -33.24 15.70 -0.01
N GLN A 247 -34.47 15.19 0.13
CA GLN A 247 -35.68 15.88 -0.34
C GLN A 247 -35.89 17.22 0.34
N ALA A 248 -35.58 17.34 1.63
CA ALA A 248 -35.61 18.61 2.34
C ALA A 248 -34.56 19.59 1.79
N LEU A 249 -33.35 19.11 1.48
CA LEU A 249 -32.30 19.94 0.87
C LEU A 249 -32.69 20.41 -0.54
N PHE A 250 -33.30 19.54 -1.34
CA PHE A 250 -33.70 19.85 -2.72
C PHE A 250 -34.77 20.93 -2.85
N GLN A 251 -35.52 21.23 -1.78
CA GLN A 251 -36.42 22.40 -1.79
C GLN A 251 -35.64 23.72 -1.97
N LYS A 252 -34.36 23.74 -1.60
CA LYS A 252 -33.48 24.92 -1.71
C LYS A 252 -32.42 24.74 -2.79
N TYR A 253 -31.87 23.53 -2.93
CA TYR A 253 -30.80 23.21 -3.86
C TYR A 253 -31.19 22.03 -4.75
N PRO A 254 -32.06 22.22 -5.76
CA PRO A 254 -32.64 21.12 -6.55
C PRO A 254 -31.62 20.27 -7.32
N ASP A 255 -30.45 20.83 -7.59
CA ASP A 255 -29.38 20.20 -8.37
C ASP A 255 -28.14 19.84 -7.53
N TYR A 256 -28.24 19.82 -6.19
CA TYR A 256 -27.10 19.49 -5.35
C TYR A 256 -26.52 18.09 -5.69
N PRO A 257 -25.27 17.99 -6.20
CA PRO A 257 -24.79 16.78 -6.88
C PRO A 257 -24.79 15.53 -6.01
N GLN A 258 -24.32 15.64 -4.77
CA GLN A 258 -24.22 14.48 -3.87
C GLN A 258 -25.61 13.93 -3.51
N GLY A 259 -26.61 14.83 -3.40
CA GLY A 259 -28.00 14.42 -3.22
C GLY A 259 -28.55 13.71 -4.45
N LEU A 260 -28.23 14.21 -5.66
CA LEU A 260 -28.66 13.58 -6.91
C LEU A 260 -28.06 12.17 -7.07
N ILE A 261 -26.78 11.98 -6.74
CA ILE A 261 -26.11 10.67 -6.73
C ILE A 261 -26.78 9.74 -5.72
N ALA A 262 -27.04 10.21 -4.49
CA ALA A 262 -27.69 9.39 -3.47
C ALA A 262 -29.08 8.91 -3.91
N MET A 263 -29.87 9.79 -4.54
CA MET A 263 -31.16 9.41 -5.12
C MET A 263 -31.02 8.43 -6.28
N ALA A 264 -30.03 8.61 -7.17
CA ALA A 264 -29.75 7.68 -8.24
C ALA A 264 -29.49 6.27 -7.68
N LEU A 265 -28.59 6.14 -6.71
CA LEU A 265 -28.25 4.87 -6.08
C LEU A 265 -29.46 4.20 -5.41
N GLN A 266 -30.41 4.97 -4.88
CA GLN A 266 -31.68 4.42 -4.39
C GLN A 266 -32.52 3.83 -5.52
N PHE A 267 -32.72 4.56 -6.62
CA PHE A 267 -33.48 4.04 -7.76
C PHE A 267 -32.85 2.75 -8.31
N ARG A 268 -31.52 2.67 -8.32
CA ARG A 268 -30.80 1.44 -8.66
C ARG A 268 -31.14 0.28 -7.74
N ARG A 269 -31.19 0.49 -6.41
CA ARG A 269 -31.61 -0.55 -5.44
C ARG A 269 -33.05 -1.03 -5.67
N GLN A 270 -33.92 -0.13 -6.12
CA GLN A 270 -35.32 -0.43 -6.43
C GLN A 270 -35.51 -1.09 -7.80
N GLY A 271 -34.44 -1.20 -8.61
CA GLY A 271 -34.50 -1.70 -9.99
C GLY A 271 -35.01 -0.70 -11.02
N ASP A 272 -35.21 0.58 -10.65
CA ASP A 272 -35.57 1.66 -11.58
C ASP A 272 -34.32 2.22 -12.26
N THR A 273 -33.84 1.50 -13.26
CA THR A 273 -32.68 1.86 -14.07
C THR A 273 -32.87 3.19 -14.83
N ALA A 274 -34.10 3.51 -15.23
CA ALA A 274 -34.37 4.74 -15.97
C ALA A 274 -34.18 5.98 -15.09
N SER A 275 -34.72 5.95 -13.87
CA SER A 275 -34.50 7.03 -12.91
C SER A 275 -33.04 7.10 -12.46
N PHE A 276 -32.36 5.96 -12.27
CA PHE A 276 -30.92 5.95 -11.96
C PHE A 276 -30.12 6.80 -12.95
N TYR A 277 -30.21 6.50 -14.25
CA TYR A 277 -29.43 7.23 -15.25
C TYR A 277 -29.87 8.68 -15.41
N ARG A 278 -31.15 8.99 -15.24
CA ARG A 278 -31.65 10.38 -15.27
C ARG A 278 -31.04 11.23 -14.15
N TYR A 279 -30.95 10.70 -12.93
CA TYR A 279 -30.35 11.42 -11.80
C TYR A 279 -28.82 11.49 -11.91
N MET A 280 -28.16 10.42 -12.37
CA MET A 280 -26.72 10.43 -12.64
C MET A 280 -26.35 11.47 -13.70
N ALA A 281 -27.12 11.56 -14.79
CA ALA A 281 -26.91 12.55 -15.85
C ALA A 281 -26.93 13.98 -15.29
N ARG A 282 -27.92 14.29 -14.43
CA ARG A 282 -28.02 15.60 -13.78
C ARG A 282 -26.86 15.86 -12.83
N ALA A 283 -26.46 14.87 -12.04
CA ALA A 283 -25.35 15.00 -11.11
C ALA A 283 -24.03 15.26 -11.85
N PHE A 284 -23.74 14.50 -12.90
CA PHE A 284 -22.49 14.58 -13.64
C PHE A 284 -22.41 15.81 -14.55
N ALA A 285 -23.56 16.34 -14.99
CA ALA A 285 -23.63 17.61 -15.70
C ALA A 285 -23.47 18.84 -14.79
N ASN A 286 -23.60 18.69 -13.47
CA ASN A 286 -23.47 19.81 -12.55
C ASN A 286 -21.99 20.22 -12.41
N PRO A 287 -21.65 21.51 -12.61
CA PRO A 287 -20.27 22.01 -12.48
C PRO A 287 -19.72 22.01 -11.04
N ASP A 288 -20.58 21.98 -10.02
CA ASP A 288 -20.17 21.91 -8.61
C ASP A 288 -19.66 20.51 -8.23
N LEU A 289 -19.92 19.50 -9.06
CA LEU A 289 -19.27 18.19 -8.97
C LEU A 289 -18.03 18.26 -9.85
N ASP A 290 -16.86 18.28 -9.21
CA ASP A 290 -15.60 18.29 -9.94
C ASP A 290 -15.38 16.94 -10.66
N ILE A 291 -14.36 16.91 -11.51
CA ILE A 291 -14.00 15.70 -12.24
C ILE A 291 -13.41 14.63 -11.30
N GLU A 292 -12.75 15.02 -10.21
CA GLU A 292 -12.14 14.08 -9.26
C GLU A 292 -13.22 13.23 -8.59
N ASP A 293 -14.30 13.84 -8.10
CA ASP A 293 -15.47 13.17 -7.54
C ASP A 293 -16.14 12.23 -8.57
N LYS A 294 -16.19 12.63 -9.85
CA LYS A 294 -16.77 11.81 -10.94
C LYS A 294 -15.90 10.59 -11.25
N ILE A 295 -14.58 10.76 -11.27
CA ILE A 295 -13.61 9.68 -11.46
C ILE A 295 -13.64 8.74 -10.27
N ASP A 296 -13.63 9.27 -9.04
CA ASP A 296 -13.69 8.49 -7.80
C ASP A 296 -14.95 7.62 -7.73
N PHE A 297 -16.09 8.14 -8.21
CA PHE A 297 -17.31 7.35 -8.35
C PHE A 297 -17.15 6.17 -9.32
N LEU A 298 -16.41 6.35 -10.41
CA LEU A 298 -16.20 5.33 -11.45
C LEU A 298 -15.04 4.40 -11.16
N TYR A 299 -14.10 4.76 -10.29
CA TYR A 299 -12.90 3.97 -10.01
C TYR A 299 -13.19 2.52 -9.60
N PRO A 300 -14.20 2.21 -8.75
CA PRO A 300 -14.55 0.83 -8.44
C PRO A 300 -15.03 0.01 -9.65
N PHE A 301 -15.52 0.66 -10.71
CA PHE A 301 -15.95 -0.04 -11.93
C PHE A 301 -14.79 -0.69 -12.67
N LEU A 302 -13.54 -0.23 -12.51
CA LEU A 302 -12.37 -0.88 -13.12
C LEU A 302 -12.28 -2.35 -12.69
N GLN A 303 -12.48 -2.63 -11.40
CA GLN A 303 -12.54 -4.00 -10.90
C GLN A 303 -13.84 -4.72 -11.31
N TYR A 304 -14.98 -4.02 -11.35
CA TYR A 304 -16.25 -4.64 -11.72
C TYR A 304 -16.27 -5.11 -13.16
N VAL A 305 -15.72 -4.32 -14.10
CA VAL A 305 -15.65 -4.67 -15.51
C VAL A 305 -14.64 -5.77 -15.78
N GLU A 306 -13.60 -5.91 -14.96
CA GLU A 306 -12.77 -7.11 -15.02
C GLU A 306 -13.62 -8.33 -14.72
N ILE A 307 -14.36 -8.36 -13.61
CA ILE A 307 -14.95 -9.60 -13.10
C ILE A 307 -16.31 -9.95 -13.75
N ASP A 308 -17.07 -8.97 -14.22
CA ASP A 308 -18.44 -9.13 -14.73
C ASP A 308 -18.66 -8.36 -16.04
N SER A 309 -18.81 -9.10 -17.15
CA SER A 309 -18.99 -8.51 -18.49
C SER A 309 -20.26 -7.67 -18.61
N SER A 310 -21.28 -7.93 -17.78
CA SER A 310 -22.53 -7.14 -17.81
C SER A 310 -22.33 -5.71 -17.30
N ARG A 311 -21.23 -5.45 -16.57
CA ARG A 311 -20.90 -4.13 -16.02
C ARG A 311 -20.23 -3.20 -17.02
N VAL A 312 -19.68 -3.73 -18.11
CA VAL A 312 -18.93 -2.93 -19.08
C VAL A 312 -19.80 -1.84 -19.70
N ALA A 313 -21.02 -2.19 -20.12
CA ALA A 313 -21.93 -1.24 -20.76
C ALA A 313 -22.31 -0.08 -19.83
N GLU A 314 -22.55 -0.37 -18.54
CA GLU A 314 -22.84 0.64 -17.52
C GLU A 314 -21.64 1.54 -17.26
N ALA A 315 -20.44 0.96 -17.08
CA ALA A 315 -19.21 1.71 -16.87
C ALA A 315 -18.91 2.67 -18.02
N LEU A 316 -19.00 2.19 -19.27
CA LEU A 316 -18.80 3.01 -20.46
C LEU A 316 -19.85 4.12 -20.59
N TYR A 317 -21.11 3.83 -20.26
CA TYR A 317 -22.17 4.84 -20.31
C TYR A 317 -21.96 5.96 -19.28
N LEU A 318 -21.57 5.61 -18.05
CA LEU A 318 -21.24 6.58 -17.01
C LEU A 318 -19.96 7.36 -17.36
N CYS A 319 -18.94 6.70 -17.91
CA CYS A 319 -17.73 7.37 -18.38
C CYS A 319 -18.02 8.34 -19.52
N GLN A 320 -18.97 8.03 -20.40
CA GLN A 320 -19.41 8.95 -21.45
C GLN A 320 -20.04 10.22 -20.87
N MET A 321 -20.72 10.14 -19.72
CA MET A 321 -21.21 11.33 -19.03
C MET A 321 -20.05 12.21 -18.53
N VAL A 322 -18.98 11.60 -18.01
CA VAL A 322 -17.76 12.33 -17.58
C VAL A 322 -17.09 13.01 -18.78
N LEU A 323 -16.90 12.29 -19.89
CA LEU A 323 -16.36 12.85 -21.14
C LEU A 323 -17.21 14.00 -21.68
N THR A 324 -18.53 13.92 -21.53
CA THR A 324 -19.45 14.98 -21.98
C THR A 324 -19.36 16.21 -21.09
N ALA A 325 -19.20 16.03 -19.78
CA ALA A 325 -19.07 17.12 -18.81
C ALA A 325 -17.67 17.76 -18.83
N HIS A 326 -16.64 16.99 -19.18
CA HIS A 326 -15.23 17.40 -19.19
C HIS A 326 -14.53 17.03 -20.51
N PRO A 327 -14.93 17.63 -21.64
CA PRO A 327 -14.42 17.26 -22.98
C PRO A 327 -12.94 17.65 -23.20
N ASP A 328 -12.41 18.56 -22.39
CA ASP A 328 -11.04 19.07 -22.50
C ASP A 328 -10.13 18.60 -21.35
N ASP A 329 -10.61 17.70 -20.47
CA ASP A 329 -9.81 17.16 -19.37
C ASP A 329 -9.21 15.79 -19.77
N SER A 330 -7.88 15.71 -19.75
CA SER A 330 -7.14 14.51 -20.13
C SER A 330 -7.50 13.29 -19.26
N ARG A 331 -7.84 13.49 -17.98
CA ARG A 331 -8.17 12.41 -17.03
C ARG A 331 -9.44 11.66 -17.42
N ALA A 332 -10.43 12.34 -18.01
CA ALA A 332 -11.66 11.69 -18.45
C ALA A 332 -11.40 10.67 -19.57
N TYR A 333 -10.50 11.00 -20.50
CA TYR A 333 -10.09 10.10 -21.57
C TYR A 333 -9.19 8.98 -21.06
N ALA A 334 -8.31 9.26 -20.10
CA ALA A 334 -7.51 8.23 -19.45
C ALA A 334 -8.41 7.18 -18.76
N LEU A 335 -9.41 7.61 -17.99
CA LEU A 335 -10.40 6.72 -17.37
C LEU A 335 -11.14 5.87 -18.41
N TYR A 336 -11.51 6.46 -19.55
CA TYR A 336 -12.14 5.71 -20.64
C TYR A 336 -11.22 4.61 -21.20
N GLY A 337 -9.92 4.91 -21.37
CA GLY A 337 -8.92 3.93 -21.76
C GLY A 337 -8.75 2.81 -20.73
N ASP A 338 -8.74 3.17 -19.44
CA ASP A 338 -8.64 2.21 -18.34
C ASP A 338 -9.81 1.24 -18.33
N ILE A 339 -11.04 1.74 -18.47
CA ILE A 339 -12.23 0.88 -18.52
C ILE A 339 -12.11 -0.15 -19.65
N TRP A 340 -11.62 0.25 -20.83
CA TRP A 340 -11.39 -0.68 -21.94
C TRP A 340 -10.29 -1.70 -21.66
N LEU A 341 -9.19 -1.26 -21.04
CA LEU A 341 -8.09 -2.13 -20.66
C LEU A 341 -8.54 -3.19 -19.65
N HIS A 342 -9.27 -2.79 -18.62
CA HIS A 342 -9.82 -3.68 -17.60
C HIS A 342 -10.93 -4.60 -18.16
N ALA A 343 -11.68 -4.15 -19.16
CA ALA A 343 -12.67 -4.96 -19.87
C ALA A 343 -12.07 -5.90 -20.95
N SER A 344 -10.76 -5.87 -21.17
CA SER A 344 -10.07 -6.54 -22.30
C SER A 344 -10.44 -8.01 -22.47
N ARG A 345 -10.61 -8.76 -21.37
CA ARG A 345 -10.89 -10.20 -21.39
C ARG A 345 -12.21 -10.60 -22.07
N TRP A 346 -13.15 -9.65 -22.21
CA TRP A 346 -14.49 -9.90 -22.75
C TRP A 346 -14.61 -9.63 -24.25
N TYR A 347 -13.61 -8.98 -24.84
CA TYR A 347 -13.65 -8.51 -26.21
C TYR A 347 -12.53 -9.14 -27.02
N ALA A 348 -12.75 -9.24 -28.33
CA ALA A 348 -11.68 -9.59 -29.25
C ALA A 348 -10.56 -8.55 -29.17
N THR A 349 -9.31 -9.02 -29.15
CA THR A 349 -8.06 -8.27 -29.00
C THR A 349 -8.09 -6.90 -29.69
N ARG A 350 -8.42 -6.85 -30.99
CA ARG A 350 -8.37 -5.60 -31.76
C ARG A 350 -9.33 -4.49 -31.29
N VAL A 351 -10.51 -4.84 -30.75
CA VAL A 351 -11.56 -3.84 -30.48
C VAL A 351 -11.23 -3.01 -29.24
N TRP A 352 -10.85 -3.67 -28.15
CA TRP A 352 -10.54 -2.98 -26.90
C TRP A 352 -9.19 -2.28 -26.97
N GLU A 353 -8.21 -2.86 -27.67
CA GLU A 353 -6.88 -2.26 -27.86
C GLU A 353 -6.96 -0.92 -28.60
N ASP A 354 -7.64 -0.89 -29.74
CA ASP A 354 -7.76 0.34 -30.54
C ASP A 354 -8.57 1.40 -29.78
N SER A 355 -9.57 0.99 -29.00
CA SER A 355 -10.38 1.89 -28.16
C SER A 355 -9.56 2.50 -27.01
N ALA A 356 -8.80 1.67 -26.28
CA ALA A 356 -7.92 2.13 -25.21
C ALA A 356 -6.78 3.02 -25.75
N ALA A 357 -6.14 2.59 -26.85
CA ALA A 357 -5.08 3.36 -27.49
C ALA A 357 -5.57 4.73 -27.99
N MET A 358 -6.75 4.79 -28.60
CA MET A 358 -7.38 6.05 -29.01
C MET A 358 -7.63 6.96 -27.81
N ALA A 359 -8.13 6.41 -26.71
CA ALA A 359 -8.41 7.15 -25.48
C ALA A 359 -7.14 7.75 -24.87
N TYR A 360 -6.08 6.95 -24.70
CA TYR A 360 -4.82 7.44 -24.17
C TYR A 360 -4.14 8.45 -25.09
N ARG A 361 -4.20 8.26 -26.42
CA ARG A 361 -3.70 9.27 -27.37
C ARG A 361 -4.45 10.59 -27.25
N ARG A 362 -5.77 10.55 -26.98
CA ARG A 362 -6.56 11.76 -26.74
C ARG A 362 -6.20 12.43 -25.41
N ALA A 363 -5.98 11.65 -24.35
CA ALA A 363 -5.50 12.16 -23.06
C ALA A 363 -4.14 12.86 -23.21
N ILE A 364 -3.19 12.22 -23.90
CA ILE A 364 -1.85 12.78 -24.22
C ILE A 364 -1.98 14.07 -25.05
N ALA A 365 -2.89 14.12 -26.03
CA ALA A 365 -3.07 15.30 -26.86
C ALA A 365 -3.63 16.51 -26.08
N LEU A 366 -4.40 16.25 -25.01
CA LEU A 366 -4.93 17.30 -24.12
C LEU A 366 -3.90 17.74 -23.08
N ASP A 367 -3.08 16.81 -22.59
CA ASP A 367 -1.98 17.09 -21.67
C ASP A 367 -0.73 16.27 -22.03
N THR A 368 0.17 16.91 -22.77
CA THR A 368 1.43 16.27 -23.20
C THR A 368 2.47 16.17 -22.10
N THR A 369 2.29 16.90 -21.00
CA THR A 369 3.25 16.99 -19.89
C THR A 369 3.05 15.91 -18.83
N GLU A 370 1.88 15.27 -18.83
CA GLU A 370 1.54 14.20 -17.90
C GLU A 370 2.08 12.85 -18.38
N ILE A 371 3.23 12.43 -17.83
CA ILE A 371 3.91 11.18 -18.21
C ILE A 371 3.06 9.93 -17.98
N SER A 372 2.13 9.94 -17.01
CA SER A 372 1.31 8.76 -16.71
C SER A 372 0.43 8.34 -17.90
N TRP A 373 0.01 9.26 -18.76
CA TRP A 373 -0.74 8.92 -19.98
C TRP A 373 0.13 8.21 -21.02
N TRP A 374 1.38 8.64 -21.14
CA TRP A 374 2.37 7.97 -21.99
C TRP A 374 2.68 6.58 -21.47
N GLN A 375 2.87 6.43 -20.16
CA GLN A 375 3.11 5.14 -19.51
C GLN A 375 1.96 4.15 -19.76
N ARG A 376 0.70 4.58 -19.64
CA ARG A 376 -0.47 3.73 -19.95
C ARG A 376 -0.47 3.25 -21.41
N LEU A 377 -0.13 4.13 -22.36
CA LEU A 377 -0.06 3.78 -23.77
C LEU A 377 1.11 2.85 -24.10
N LEU A 378 2.28 3.08 -23.49
CA LEU A 378 3.45 2.21 -23.61
C LEU A 378 3.15 0.82 -23.04
N GLN A 379 2.56 0.75 -21.84
CA GLN A 379 2.19 -0.49 -21.20
C GLN A 379 1.15 -1.27 -22.04
N LEU A 380 0.17 -0.57 -22.62
CA LEU A 380 -0.81 -1.17 -23.55
C LEU A 380 -0.13 -1.81 -24.76
N TYR A 381 0.77 -1.11 -25.44
CA TYR A 381 1.48 -1.71 -26.58
C TYR A 381 2.47 -2.79 -26.16
N ALA A 382 3.01 -2.71 -24.94
CA ALA A 382 3.90 -3.72 -24.43
C ALA A 382 3.16 -5.04 -24.12
N MET A 383 2.05 -4.97 -23.37
CA MET A 383 1.28 -6.17 -23.02
C MET A 383 0.63 -6.85 -24.23
N THR A 384 0.43 -6.11 -25.32
CA THR A 384 -0.14 -6.63 -26.58
C THR A 384 0.94 -6.96 -27.61
N HIS A 385 2.22 -6.90 -27.23
CA HIS A 385 3.38 -7.21 -28.07
C HIS A 385 3.42 -6.47 -29.41
N GLN A 386 2.98 -5.22 -29.46
CA GLN A 386 2.92 -4.41 -30.68
C GLN A 386 4.23 -3.65 -30.92
N ALA A 387 5.28 -4.37 -31.33
CA ALA A 387 6.66 -3.86 -31.44
C ALA A 387 6.79 -2.51 -32.18
N GLU A 388 6.17 -2.36 -33.36
CA GLU A 388 6.24 -1.10 -34.13
C GLU A 388 5.54 0.07 -33.44
N ARG A 389 4.36 -0.16 -32.86
CA ARG A 389 3.60 0.87 -32.14
C ARG A 389 4.33 1.28 -30.85
N LEU A 390 4.87 0.30 -30.12
CA LEU A 390 5.69 0.52 -28.94
C LEU A 390 6.94 1.35 -29.28
N SER A 391 7.65 0.98 -30.34
CA SER A 391 8.84 1.71 -30.84
C SER A 391 8.52 3.16 -31.21
N SER A 392 7.37 3.43 -31.85
CA SER A 392 6.94 4.80 -32.17
C SER A 392 6.68 5.63 -30.92
N VAL A 393 5.79 5.15 -30.04
CA VAL A 393 5.40 5.91 -28.83
C VAL A 393 6.54 6.06 -27.85
N SER A 394 7.46 5.08 -27.80
CA SER A 394 8.67 5.21 -26.97
C SER A 394 9.56 6.36 -27.44
N ARG A 395 9.73 6.56 -28.76
CA ARG A 395 10.48 7.71 -29.29
C ARG A 395 9.79 9.04 -29.01
N GLU A 396 8.47 9.09 -29.13
CA GLU A 396 7.68 10.27 -28.75
C GLU A 396 7.86 10.57 -27.25
N THR A 397 7.80 9.54 -26.40
CA THR A 397 8.01 9.67 -24.94
C THR A 397 9.42 10.16 -24.62
N ILE A 398 10.46 9.64 -25.27
CA ILE A 398 11.85 10.12 -25.11
C ILE A 398 11.98 11.59 -25.54
N PHE A 399 11.26 12.00 -26.58
CA PHE A 399 11.28 13.39 -27.05
C PHE A 399 10.65 14.35 -26.01
N HIS A 400 9.54 13.96 -25.39
CA HIS A 400 8.85 14.76 -24.37
C HIS A 400 9.49 14.69 -22.99
N PHE A 401 10.09 13.56 -22.62
CA PHE A 401 10.68 13.28 -21.30
C PHE A 401 12.08 12.65 -21.42
N PRO A 402 13.07 13.38 -21.98
CA PRO A 402 14.41 12.84 -22.22
C PRO A 402 15.19 12.48 -20.95
N GLU A 403 14.77 12.98 -19.79
CA GLU A 403 15.34 12.69 -18.48
C GLU A 403 14.71 11.48 -17.77
N LYS A 404 13.63 10.90 -18.33
CA LYS A 404 12.90 9.79 -17.72
C LYS A 404 13.29 8.44 -18.34
N PRO A 405 13.40 7.37 -17.53
CA PRO A 405 13.84 6.06 -18.01
C PRO A 405 12.79 5.32 -18.85
N ASP A 406 11.50 5.58 -18.67
CA ASP A 406 10.37 4.81 -19.25
C ASP A 406 10.43 4.70 -20.77
N GLY A 407 10.59 5.85 -21.46
CA GLY A 407 10.66 5.88 -22.91
C GLY A 407 11.84 5.06 -23.44
N TYR A 408 13.00 5.11 -22.77
CA TYR A 408 14.16 4.30 -23.14
C TYR A 408 13.94 2.81 -22.83
N TYR A 409 13.35 2.46 -21.69
CA TYR A 409 13.07 1.08 -21.31
C TYR A 409 12.14 0.40 -22.34
N TYR A 410 11.02 1.05 -22.68
CA TYR A 410 10.08 0.52 -23.65
C TYR A 410 10.63 0.53 -25.09
N TYR A 411 11.47 1.51 -25.45
CA TYR A 411 12.18 1.48 -26.73
C TYR A 411 13.15 0.29 -26.81
N GLY A 412 13.89 0.03 -25.74
CA GLY A 412 14.76 -1.14 -25.60
C GLY A 412 13.97 -2.44 -25.71
N THR A 413 12.83 -2.54 -25.04
CA THR A 413 11.90 -3.68 -25.11
C THR A 413 11.44 -3.94 -26.55
N ALA A 414 11.01 -2.89 -27.27
CA ALA A 414 10.64 -3.01 -28.68
C ALA A 414 11.80 -3.50 -29.56
N LYS A 415 13.05 -3.08 -29.27
CA LYS A 415 14.24 -3.53 -29.99
C LYS A 415 14.58 -4.99 -29.74
N VAL A 416 14.34 -5.50 -28.53
CA VAL A 416 14.47 -6.94 -28.25
C VAL A 416 13.50 -7.74 -29.12
N TRP A 417 12.24 -7.33 -29.22
CA TRP A 417 11.25 -8.02 -30.07
C TRP A 417 11.55 -7.93 -31.56
N GLN A 418 12.34 -6.94 -31.97
CA GLN A 418 12.81 -6.76 -33.35
C GLN A 418 14.12 -7.51 -33.64
N HIS A 419 14.65 -8.30 -32.69
CA HIS A 419 15.95 -8.98 -32.79
C HIS A 419 17.10 -8.00 -33.10
N ALA A 420 17.09 -6.86 -32.42
CA ALA A 420 18.10 -5.81 -32.53
C ALA A 420 18.82 -5.63 -31.18
N GLU A 421 19.44 -6.70 -30.69
CA GLU A 421 19.98 -6.83 -29.33
C GLU A 421 21.04 -5.76 -29.03
N SER A 422 21.91 -5.43 -29.99
CA SER A 422 22.92 -4.36 -29.80
C SER A 422 22.27 -3.00 -29.55
N ALA A 423 21.23 -2.65 -30.31
CA ALA A 423 20.51 -1.39 -30.13
C ALA A 423 19.67 -1.39 -28.85
N ALA A 424 19.12 -2.54 -28.47
CA ALA A 424 18.43 -2.73 -27.20
C ALA A 424 19.39 -2.49 -26.02
N ALA A 425 20.60 -3.05 -26.06
CA ALA A 425 21.60 -2.89 -25.01
C ALA A 425 21.97 -1.42 -24.79
N ASP A 426 22.26 -0.69 -25.87
CA ASP A 426 22.63 0.74 -25.79
C ASP A 426 21.47 1.58 -25.20
N THR A 427 20.24 1.30 -25.63
CA THR A 427 19.05 2.01 -25.14
C THR A 427 18.78 1.70 -23.67
N LEU A 428 18.85 0.43 -23.26
CA LEU A 428 18.59 0.01 -21.89
C LEU A 428 19.68 0.46 -20.92
N GLN A 429 20.93 0.54 -21.36
CA GLN A 429 21.99 1.20 -20.58
C GLN A 429 21.64 2.67 -20.32
N ARG A 430 21.10 3.38 -21.31
CA ARG A 430 20.65 4.76 -21.11
C ARG A 430 19.49 4.84 -20.13
N ALA A 431 18.50 3.94 -20.25
CA ALA A 431 17.41 3.82 -19.27
C ALA A 431 17.96 3.61 -17.85
N LEU A 432 18.93 2.72 -17.68
CA LEU A 432 19.53 2.41 -16.37
C LEU A 432 20.26 3.61 -15.75
N GLN A 433 20.89 4.46 -16.55
CA GLN A 433 21.54 5.68 -16.08
C GLN A 433 20.53 6.73 -15.59
N LEU A 434 19.33 6.75 -16.17
CA LEU A 434 18.25 7.68 -15.84
C LEU A 434 17.32 7.15 -14.75
N ALA A 435 17.41 5.87 -14.42
CA ALA A 435 16.73 5.27 -13.28
C ALA A 435 17.38 5.79 -11.97
N GLU A 436 16.96 6.99 -11.56
CA GLU A 436 17.07 7.52 -10.18
C GLU A 436 16.45 6.51 -9.17
N PRO A 437 16.54 6.66 -7.83
CA PRO A 437 16.53 5.52 -6.90
C PRO A 437 15.17 4.79 -6.72
N ASP A 438 14.25 4.89 -7.68
CA ASP A 438 13.13 3.97 -7.88
C ASP A 438 13.67 2.55 -8.13
N PRO A 439 13.51 1.63 -7.15
CA PRO A 439 14.00 0.27 -7.29
C PRO A 439 13.23 -0.52 -8.35
N GLU A 440 11.95 -0.21 -8.59
CA GLU A 440 11.07 -1.08 -9.38
C GLU A 440 11.42 -1.04 -10.87
N ILE A 441 11.47 0.15 -11.48
CA ILE A 441 11.87 0.30 -12.88
C ILE A 441 13.32 -0.15 -13.09
N LYS A 442 14.19 0.09 -12.11
CA LYS A 442 15.60 -0.32 -12.16
C LYS A 442 15.73 -1.84 -12.22
N ILE A 443 14.94 -2.58 -11.43
CA ILE A 443 14.88 -4.04 -11.48
C ILE A 443 14.44 -4.53 -12.86
N GLN A 444 13.41 -3.93 -13.44
CA GLN A 444 12.91 -4.28 -14.78
C GLN A 444 13.97 -4.05 -15.87
N ILE A 445 14.63 -2.88 -15.84
CA ILE A 445 15.71 -2.54 -16.77
C ILE A 445 16.88 -3.51 -16.63
N LEU A 446 17.34 -3.80 -15.40
CA LEU A 446 18.44 -4.73 -15.15
C LEU A 446 18.11 -6.14 -15.62
N SER A 447 16.89 -6.63 -15.36
CA SER A 447 16.45 -7.95 -15.82
C SER A 447 16.49 -8.04 -17.35
N LEU A 448 15.91 -7.06 -18.05
CA LEU A 448 15.87 -7.06 -19.51
C LEU A 448 17.27 -6.87 -20.12
N LEU A 449 18.07 -5.95 -19.58
CA LEU A 449 19.45 -5.73 -20.02
C LEU A 449 20.32 -6.97 -19.78
N GLY A 450 20.08 -7.71 -18.68
CA GLY A 450 20.71 -8.99 -18.39
C GLY A 450 20.44 -10.04 -19.47
N THR A 451 19.18 -10.17 -19.89
CA THR A 451 18.77 -11.02 -21.01
C THR A 451 19.46 -10.59 -22.32
N VAL A 452 19.43 -9.30 -22.65
CA VAL A 452 20.06 -8.79 -23.86
C VAL A 452 21.57 -9.05 -23.88
N TYR A 453 22.26 -8.89 -22.74
CA TYR A 453 23.68 -9.22 -22.65
C TYR A 453 23.96 -10.72 -22.74
N PHE A 454 23.05 -11.58 -22.31
CA PHE A 454 23.16 -13.01 -22.54
C PHE A 454 23.10 -13.33 -24.04
N ASP A 455 22.12 -12.76 -24.74
CA ASP A 455 21.94 -12.96 -26.19
C ASP A 455 23.13 -12.42 -27.01
N LEU A 456 23.77 -11.34 -26.54
CA LEU A 456 25.00 -10.78 -27.11
C LEU A 456 26.28 -11.53 -26.70
N HIS A 457 26.16 -12.62 -25.92
CA HIS A 457 27.28 -13.38 -25.34
C HIS A 457 28.20 -12.57 -24.40
N TYR A 458 27.72 -11.44 -23.87
CA TYR A 458 28.40 -10.64 -22.84
C TYR A 458 28.08 -11.16 -21.43
N TYR A 459 28.42 -12.43 -21.17
CA TYR A 459 27.98 -13.17 -19.99
C TYR A 459 28.34 -12.52 -18.65
N ASN A 460 29.54 -11.95 -18.50
CA ASN A 460 29.91 -11.25 -17.27
C ASN A 460 29.01 -10.03 -16.98
N ARG A 461 28.58 -9.32 -18.03
CA ARG A 461 27.66 -8.18 -17.89
C ARG A 461 26.24 -8.65 -17.62
N SER A 462 25.82 -9.75 -18.24
CA SER A 462 24.55 -10.42 -17.96
C SER A 462 24.44 -10.80 -16.48
N ASP A 463 25.44 -11.51 -15.96
CA ASP A 463 25.53 -11.94 -14.56
C ASP A 463 25.49 -10.74 -13.61
N SER A 464 26.26 -9.69 -13.91
CA SER A 464 26.28 -8.46 -13.11
C SER A 464 24.90 -7.78 -13.05
N CYS A 465 24.14 -7.81 -14.15
CA CYS A 465 22.80 -7.22 -14.18
C CYS A 465 21.82 -8.02 -13.32
N PHE A 466 21.81 -9.35 -13.44
CA PHE A 466 20.94 -10.21 -12.64
C PHE A 466 21.30 -10.16 -11.16
N GLU A 467 22.59 -10.15 -10.81
CA GLU A 467 23.03 -10.01 -9.42
C GLU A 467 22.65 -8.66 -8.83
N ALA A 468 22.79 -7.57 -9.59
CA ALA A 468 22.33 -6.25 -9.16
C ALA A 468 20.81 -6.20 -8.97
N ALA A 469 20.04 -6.86 -9.84
CA ALA A 469 18.59 -6.91 -9.72
C ALA A 469 18.15 -7.74 -8.49
N LEU A 470 18.79 -8.88 -8.24
CA LEU A 470 18.54 -9.72 -7.05
C LEU A 470 19.02 -9.06 -5.75
N ALA A 471 20.02 -8.17 -5.79
CA ALA A 471 20.39 -7.39 -4.62
C ALA A 471 19.29 -6.40 -4.22
N LEU A 472 18.51 -5.90 -5.18
CA LEU A 472 17.36 -5.01 -4.95
C LEU A 472 16.09 -5.79 -4.59
N SER A 473 15.86 -6.95 -5.23
CA SER A 473 14.72 -7.82 -4.95
C SER A 473 15.15 -9.28 -4.88
N PRO A 474 15.62 -9.76 -3.71
CA PRO A 474 16.16 -11.11 -3.54
C PRO A 474 15.14 -12.24 -3.77
N ASP A 475 13.86 -11.93 -3.67
CA ASP A 475 12.73 -12.85 -3.79
C ASP A 475 11.94 -12.64 -5.10
N ASN A 476 12.51 -11.95 -6.09
CA ASN A 476 11.88 -11.85 -7.41
C ASN A 476 12.02 -13.19 -8.17
N ASP A 477 10.91 -13.92 -8.25
CA ASP A 477 10.81 -15.26 -8.86
C ASP A 477 11.19 -15.28 -10.34
N LEU A 478 10.72 -14.31 -11.12
CA LEU A 478 11.03 -14.18 -12.54
C LEU A 478 12.53 -14.02 -12.79
N ILE A 479 13.21 -13.20 -12.00
CA ILE A 479 14.65 -12.96 -12.12
C ILE A 479 15.44 -14.19 -11.67
N LEU A 480 15.04 -14.82 -10.56
CA LEU A 480 15.63 -16.08 -10.11
C LEU A 480 15.53 -17.17 -11.18
N ASN A 481 14.35 -17.29 -11.82
CA ASN A 481 14.11 -18.21 -12.92
C ASN A 481 15.02 -17.91 -14.12
N ASN A 482 14.94 -16.69 -14.66
CA ASN A 482 15.66 -16.31 -15.87
C ASN A 482 17.18 -16.43 -15.67
N TYR A 483 17.71 -15.96 -14.54
CA TYR A 483 19.13 -16.06 -14.26
C TYR A 483 19.59 -17.52 -14.10
N SER A 484 18.78 -18.36 -13.46
CA SER A 484 19.08 -19.80 -13.35
C SER A 484 19.10 -20.49 -14.72
N TYR A 485 18.16 -20.14 -15.61
CA TYR A 485 18.11 -20.63 -16.98
C TYR A 485 19.39 -20.26 -17.75
N TYR A 486 19.82 -19.00 -17.70
CA TYR A 486 21.00 -18.53 -18.42
C TYR A 486 22.32 -19.13 -17.90
N LEU A 487 22.41 -19.43 -16.60
CA LEU A 487 23.53 -20.17 -16.03
C LEU A 487 23.53 -21.63 -16.50
N ALA A 488 22.35 -22.27 -16.51
CA ALA A 488 22.19 -23.63 -17.00
C ALA A 488 22.53 -23.75 -18.49
N GLU A 489 22.13 -22.78 -19.31
CA GLU A 489 22.43 -22.77 -20.74
C GLU A 489 23.92 -22.79 -21.03
N ARG A 490 24.70 -22.00 -20.29
CA ARG A 490 26.17 -21.99 -20.36
C ARG A 490 26.84 -23.18 -19.69
N GLY A 491 26.12 -23.95 -18.87
CA GLY A 491 26.72 -25.00 -18.05
C GLY A 491 27.56 -24.47 -16.89
N GLU A 492 27.33 -23.22 -16.47
CA GLU A 492 28.14 -22.51 -15.47
C GLU A 492 27.38 -22.34 -14.15
N GLN A 493 28.10 -22.35 -13.02
CA GLN A 493 27.54 -22.16 -11.67
C GLN A 493 26.24 -22.95 -11.40
N LEU A 494 26.15 -24.18 -11.91
CA LEU A 494 24.91 -24.98 -11.91
C LEU A 494 24.29 -25.19 -10.52
N GLN A 495 25.10 -25.21 -9.46
CA GLN A 495 24.59 -25.28 -8.09
C GLN A 495 23.89 -23.99 -7.63
N LYS A 496 24.40 -22.83 -8.05
CA LYS A 496 23.73 -21.53 -7.83
C LYS A 496 22.43 -21.47 -8.61
N ALA A 497 22.44 -21.91 -9.87
CA ALA A 497 21.23 -22.02 -10.69
C ALA A 497 20.18 -22.91 -10.00
N LEU A 498 20.58 -24.07 -9.47
CA LEU A 498 19.70 -24.98 -8.73
C LEU A 498 19.06 -24.33 -7.50
N GLN A 499 19.83 -23.59 -6.70
CA GLN A 499 19.31 -22.87 -5.53
C GLN A 499 18.29 -21.79 -5.93
N MET A 500 18.57 -21.03 -6.99
CA MET A 500 17.69 -19.96 -7.46
C MET A 500 16.38 -20.52 -8.02
N ILE A 501 16.43 -21.56 -8.84
CA ILE A 501 15.20 -22.13 -9.42
C ILE A 501 14.35 -22.85 -8.37
N GLN A 502 14.98 -23.51 -7.38
CA GLN A 502 14.26 -24.07 -6.23
C GLN A 502 13.49 -23.00 -5.45
N LYS A 503 14.10 -21.82 -5.29
CA LYS A 503 13.46 -20.68 -4.65
C LYS A 503 12.32 -20.12 -5.50
N ALA A 504 12.52 -19.93 -6.81
CA ALA A 504 11.49 -19.42 -7.72
C ALA A 504 10.25 -20.34 -7.75
N VAL A 505 10.43 -21.65 -7.86
CA VAL A 505 9.33 -22.64 -7.82
C VAL A 505 8.64 -22.69 -6.45
N HIS A 506 9.35 -22.41 -5.36
CA HIS A 506 8.73 -22.30 -4.04
C HIS A 506 7.86 -21.04 -3.91
N LEU A 507 8.31 -19.92 -4.49
CA LEU A 507 7.59 -18.65 -4.49
C LEU A 507 6.35 -18.69 -5.38
N GLN A 508 6.45 -19.33 -6.56
CA GLN A 508 5.35 -19.51 -7.49
C GLN A 508 5.19 -20.99 -7.87
N PRO A 509 4.48 -21.78 -7.04
CA PRO A 509 4.12 -23.15 -7.35
C PRO A 509 3.25 -23.26 -8.62
N ASP A 510 3.30 -24.40 -9.30
CA ASP A 510 2.49 -24.73 -10.48
C ASP A 510 2.70 -23.79 -11.69
N ASN A 511 3.85 -23.11 -11.76
CA ASN A 511 4.28 -22.35 -12.94
C ASN A 511 5.10 -23.24 -13.88
N TYR A 512 4.46 -23.73 -14.95
CA TYR A 512 5.08 -24.67 -15.91
C TYR A 512 6.38 -24.15 -16.56
N SER A 513 6.57 -22.83 -16.68
CA SER A 513 7.81 -22.26 -17.21
C SER A 513 8.97 -22.41 -16.22
N TYR A 514 8.68 -22.28 -14.92
CA TYR A 514 9.68 -22.45 -13.86
C TYR A 514 10.00 -23.93 -13.63
N GLU A 515 9.00 -24.80 -13.78
CA GLU A 515 9.20 -26.25 -13.73
C GLU A 515 10.09 -26.75 -14.87
N ASP A 516 9.92 -26.22 -16.09
CA ASP A 516 10.81 -26.52 -17.23
C ASP A 516 12.25 -26.04 -16.97
N THR A 517 12.41 -24.80 -16.50
CA THR A 517 13.74 -24.29 -16.13
C THR A 517 14.39 -25.15 -15.05
N TYR A 518 13.61 -25.64 -14.08
CA TYR A 518 14.11 -26.55 -13.05
C TYR A 518 14.55 -27.89 -13.67
N ALA A 519 13.73 -28.47 -14.54
CA ALA A 519 14.08 -29.67 -15.27
C ALA A 519 15.38 -29.48 -16.07
N TRP A 520 15.54 -28.32 -16.71
CA TRP A 520 16.72 -27.98 -17.51
C TRP A 520 17.99 -27.82 -16.67
N VAL A 521 17.90 -27.15 -15.52
CA VAL A 521 19.02 -27.05 -14.56
C VAL A 521 19.45 -28.45 -14.07
N LEU A 522 18.49 -29.30 -13.73
CA LEU A 522 18.75 -30.69 -13.31
C LEU A 522 19.35 -31.52 -14.46
N TYR A 523 18.89 -31.30 -15.68
CA TYR A 523 19.42 -31.92 -16.88
C TYR A 523 20.90 -31.57 -17.09
N LYS A 524 21.27 -30.29 -16.99
CA LYS A 524 22.66 -29.82 -17.10
C LYS A 524 23.55 -30.34 -15.95
N LEU A 525 22.97 -30.55 -14.77
CA LEU A 525 23.61 -31.24 -13.63
C LEU A 525 23.73 -32.76 -13.81
N LYS A 526 23.22 -33.32 -14.91
CA LYS A 526 23.16 -34.76 -15.21
C LYS A 526 22.27 -35.56 -14.24
N ALA A 527 21.37 -34.88 -13.51
CA ALA A 527 20.37 -35.49 -12.65
C ALA A 527 19.13 -35.91 -13.45
N TYR A 528 19.33 -36.70 -14.51
CA TYR A 528 18.32 -36.90 -15.57
C TYR A 528 16.99 -37.49 -15.09
N ARG A 529 16.99 -38.34 -14.06
CA ARG A 529 15.74 -38.89 -13.50
C ARG A 529 14.89 -37.82 -12.84
N GLN A 530 15.51 -36.93 -12.05
CA GLN A 530 14.81 -35.82 -11.42
C GLN A 530 14.39 -34.77 -12.46
N ALA A 531 15.23 -34.52 -13.46
CA ALA A 531 14.88 -33.67 -14.60
C ALA A 531 13.61 -34.15 -15.29
N LEU A 532 13.48 -35.48 -15.50
CA LEU A 532 12.29 -36.08 -16.10
C LEU A 532 11.03 -35.81 -15.26
N GLU A 533 11.11 -35.98 -13.93
CA GLU A 533 9.97 -35.75 -13.03
C GLU A 533 9.47 -34.30 -13.10
N TRP A 534 10.36 -33.33 -13.07
CA TRP A 534 10.01 -31.90 -13.19
C TRP A 534 9.47 -31.57 -14.58
N MET A 535 10.06 -32.14 -15.63
CA MET A 535 9.61 -31.90 -16.99
C MET A 535 8.19 -32.44 -17.23
N GLN A 536 7.86 -33.56 -16.60
CA GLN A 536 6.52 -34.13 -16.65
C GLN A 536 5.49 -33.26 -15.92
N LYS A 537 5.88 -32.54 -14.86
CA LYS A 537 5.01 -31.56 -14.22
C LYS A 537 4.74 -30.39 -15.17
N ALA A 538 5.78 -29.82 -15.78
CA ALA A 538 5.63 -28.74 -16.74
C ALA A 538 4.66 -29.13 -17.87
N LEU A 539 4.86 -30.31 -18.48
CA LEU A 539 4.01 -30.82 -19.56
C LEU A 539 2.62 -31.32 -19.10
N ALA A 540 2.32 -31.35 -17.80
CA ALA A 540 0.96 -31.59 -17.33
C ALA A 540 0.03 -30.40 -17.60
N HIS A 541 0.60 -29.21 -17.83
CA HIS A 541 -0.15 -28.00 -18.18
C HIS A 541 -0.47 -27.96 -19.70
N PRO A 542 -1.74 -27.79 -20.10
CA PRO A 542 -2.14 -27.73 -21.51
C PRO A 542 -1.43 -26.63 -22.32
N GLU A 543 -1.11 -25.50 -21.69
CA GLU A 543 -0.42 -24.36 -22.27
C GLU A 543 1.02 -24.73 -22.64
N ALA A 544 1.73 -25.43 -21.76
CA ALA A 544 3.10 -25.91 -22.02
C ALA A 544 3.13 -26.85 -23.22
N GLN A 545 2.12 -27.71 -23.38
CA GLN A 545 2.04 -28.65 -24.50
C GLN A 545 1.92 -27.97 -25.88
N GLN A 546 1.52 -26.69 -25.94
CA GLN A 546 1.44 -25.96 -27.21
C GLN A 546 2.78 -25.38 -27.66
N SER A 547 3.75 -25.22 -26.76
CA SER A 547 5.04 -24.63 -27.11
C SER A 547 6.07 -25.71 -27.45
N PRO A 548 6.77 -25.58 -28.60
CA PRO A 548 7.72 -26.59 -29.05
C PRO A 548 8.91 -26.78 -28.11
N GLY A 549 9.37 -25.71 -27.44
CA GLY A 549 10.59 -25.73 -26.62
C GLY A 549 10.54 -26.76 -25.50
N TYR A 550 9.38 -26.90 -24.84
CA TYR A 550 9.19 -27.91 -23.80
C TYR A 550 9.37 -29.33 -24.37
N TRP A 551 8.83 -29.61 -25.55
CA TRP A 551 9.00 -30.93 -26.18
C TRP A 551 10.45 -31.23 -26.58
N VAL A 552 11.24 -30.19 -26.90
CA VAL A 552 12.69 -30.32 -27.15
C VAL A 552 13.42 -30.72 -25.87
N HIS A 553 13.22 -29.98 -24.77
CA HIS A 553 13.84 -30.30 -23.47
C HIS A 553 13.46 -31.70 -22.99
N TYR A 554 12.18 -32.08 -23.13
CA TYR A 554 11.70 -33.40 -22.76
C TYR A 554 12.39 -34.52 -23.57
N GLY A 555 12.51 -34.32 -24.89
CA GLY A 555 13.23 -35.26 -25.74
C GLY A 555 14.71 -35.40 -25.38
N ASP A 556 15.38 -34.29 -25.07
CA ASP A 556 16.81 -34.28 -24.69
C ASP A 556 17.06 -35.01 -23.34
N ILE A 557 16.14 -34.82 -22.38
CA ILE A 557 16.15 -35.54 -21.10
C ILE A 557 15.93 -37.04 -21.32
N LEU A 558 14.93 -37.42 -22.11
CA LEU A 558 14.62 -38.82 -22.43
C LEU A 558 15.78 -39.52 -23.14
N PHE A 559 16.43 -38.82 -24.08
CA PHE A 559 17.59 -39.35 -24.78
C PHE A 559 18.73 -39.66 -23.81
N SER A 560 18.98 -38.76 -22.86
CA SER A 560 20.03 -38.90 -21.85
C SER A 560 19.73 -39.98 -20.81
N LEU A 561 18.48 -40.42 -20.73
CA LEU A 561 18.03 -41.62 -19.99
C LEU A 561 18.05 -42.91 -20.82
N HIS A 562 18.62 -42.86 -22.04
CA HIS A 562 18.64 -43.96 -23.00
C HIS A 562 17.25 -44.41 -23.50
N ARG A 563 16.24 -43.55 -23.38
CA ARG A 563 14.88 -43.78 -23.91
C ARG A 563 14.75 -43.19 -25.32
N ILE A 564 15.49 -43.78 -26.26
CA ILE A 564 15.71 -43.20 -27.60
C ILE A 564 14.41 -43.05 -28.40
N ASP A 565 13.52 -44.04 -28.38
CA ASP A 565 12.24 -43.96 -29.12
C ASP A 565 11.30 -42.88 -28.56
N ASP A 566 11.25 -42.74 -27.24
CA ASP A 566 10.46 -41.70 -26.57
C ASP A 566 11.03 -40.31 -26.85
N ALA A 567 12.36 -40.18 -26.88
CA ALA A 567 13.05 -38.94 -27.24
C ALA A 567 12.69 -38.50 -28.65
N VAL A 568 12.79 -39.42 -29.62
CA VAL A 568 12.42 -39.15 -31.03
C VAL A 568 10.95 -38.79 -31.16
N SER A 569 10.06 -39.45 -30.42
CA SER A 569 8.62 -39.11 -30.40
C SER A 569 8.39 -37.69 -29.86
N SER A 570 9.11 -37.31 -28.80
CA SER A 570 9.01 -35.97 -28.20
C SER A 570 9.54 -34.89 -29.14
N TRP A 571 10.68 -35.11 -29.79
CA TRP A 571 11.20 -34.19 -30.80
C TRP A 571 10.27 -34.04 -32.02
N LYS A 572 9.60 -35.11 -32.46
CA LYS A 572 8.56 -35.01 -33.50
C LYS A 572 7.38 -34.15 -33.04
N MET A 573 6.97 -34.28 -31.78
CA MET A 573 5.95 -33.41 -31.20
C MET A 573 6.39 -31.94 -31.21
N ALA A 574 7.65 -31.64 -30.89
CA ALA A 574 8.17 -30.27 -31.02
C ALA A 574 8.04 -29.73 -32.46
N VAL A 575 8.32 -30.56 -33.48
CA VAL A 575 8.11 -30.18 -34.89
C VAL A 575 6.63 -29.95 -35.20
N GLU A 576 5.73 -30.83 -34.72
CA GLU A 576 4.28 -30.65 -34.87
C GLU A 576 3.76 -29.37 -34.20
N LYS A 577 4.41 -28.93 -33.12
CA LYS A 577 4.14 -27.67 -32.41
C LYS A 577 4.84 -26.45 -33.01
N GLY A 578 5.52 -26.61 -34.15
CA GLY A 578 6.02 -25.50 -34.97
C GLY A 578 7.53 -25.27 -34.92
N ASP A 579 8.31 -26.13 -34.26
CA ASP A 579 9.77 -26.06 -34.35
C ASP A 579 10.25 -26.46 -35.75
N THR A 580 10.97 -25.56 -36.42
CA THR A 580 11.52 -25.77 -37.76
C THR A 580 13.05 -25.84 -37.76
N SER A 581 13.68 -25.92 -36.59
CA SER A 581 15.14 -25.89 -36.47
C SER A 581 15.79 -27.10 -37.13
N LEU A 582 16.86 -26.84 -37.89
CA LEU A 582 17.62 -27.88 -38.58
C LEU A 582 18.23 -28.87 -37.58
N ILE A 583 18.67 -28.37 -36.41
CA ILE A 583 19.24 -29.20 -35.34
C ILE A 583 18.23 -30.24 -34.87
N LEU A 584 16.97 -29.85 -34.63
CA LEU A 584 15.94 -30.78 -34.19
C LEU A 584 15.61 -31.84 -35.27
N GLN A 585 15.55 -31.43 -36.54
CA GLN A 585 15.36 -32.36 -37.65
C GLN A 585 16.50 -33.39 -37.73
N GLN A 586 17.73 -32.96 -37.52
CA GLN A 586 18.88 -33.85 -37.47
C GLN A 586 18.84 -34.78 -36.24
N LYS A 587 18.43 -34.29 -35.06
CA LYS A 587 18.24 -35.11 -33.86
C LYS A 587 17.27 -36.26 -34.12
N ILE A 588 16.15 -35.98 -34.81
CA ILE A 588 15.16 -36.99 -35.22
C ILE A 588 15.74 -37.97 -36.24
N LYS A 589 16.36 -37.46 -37.31
CA LYS A 589 16.89 -38.27 -38.42
C LYS A 589 17.97 -39.24 -37.96
N TYR A 590 18.93 -38.75 -37.19
CA TYR A 590 20.08 -39.55 -36.74
C TYR A 590 19.85 -40.21 -35.38
N ARG A 591 18.71 -39.95 -34.73
CA ARG A 591 18.38 -40.48 -33.41
C ARG A 591 19.53 -40.23 -32.43
N SER A 592 20.05 -39.01 -32.44
CA SER A 592 21.24 -38.58 -31.68
C SER A 592 21.04 -37.17 -31.13
N LEU A 593 21.60 -36.88 -29.95
CA LEU A 593 21.51 -35.58 -29.31
C LEU A 593 22.38 -34.51 -30.01
N ASN A 594 23.56 -34.90 -30.47
CA ASN A 594 24.54 -34.04 -31.15
C ASN A 594 24.88 -34.65 -32.52
N PRO A 595 24.01 -34.53 -33.52
CA PRO A 595 24.33 -34.97 -34.87
C PRO A 595 25.42 -34.06 -35.47
N ASP A 596 26.45 -34.65 -36.07
CA ASP A 596 27.50 -33.89 -36.76
C ASP A 596 26.88 -33.05 -37.88
N ILE A 597 27.00 -31.72 -37.77
CA ILE A 597 26.57 -30.78 -38.79
C ILE A 597 27.69 -30.74 -39.85
N HIS A 598 27.61 -31.65 -40.83
CA HIS A 598 28.44 -31.63 -42.02
C HIS A 598 27.73 -30.99 -43.21
#